data_AF-A0A957UGJ0-F1
#
_entry.id   AF-A0A957UGJ0-F1
#
_cell.length_a   1.000
_cell.length_b   1.000
_cell.length_c   1.000
_cell.angle_alpha   90.00
_cell.angle_beta   90.00
_cell.angle_gamma   90.00
#
_symmetry.space_group_name_H-M   'P 1'
#
loop_
_entity.id
_entity.type
_entity.pdbx_description
1 polymer ?
#
loop_
_entity_poly.entity_id
_entity_poly.type
_entity_poly.pdbx_seq_one_letter_code
_entity_poly.pdbx_strand_id
1 'polypeptide(L)'
;MMNTHVENTQTMKEQGQPGQHLIDDDYNFHDASFRRHYQLNYRDSGRDYEEFYAPAYRFGYQLSEQNANASWEQVEQQAQSHWATMHVSNWDDVADAVRYGWTEERNPDKLRAHHDSGFEEARPAFENHFSTTLDGIGTSFETFVPVYSYGYNLAVEPAYGERTWADVEPEVQAMWEREYHSRFMWEDYRSAVQHAWDEARNRSANR
;
A
#
# COMPACT_ATOMS: atom_id res chain seq x y z
N MET A 1 12.48 58.96 -15.89
CA MET A 1 13.49 58.36 -15.00
C MET A 1 12.82 58.02 -13.67
N MET A 2 12.93 56.75 -13.25
CA MET A 2 13.01 56.22 -11.87
C MET A 2 11.82 56.31 -10.89
N ASN A 3 11.25 55.13 -10.60
CA ASN A 3 10.83 54.47 -9.32
C ASN A 3 10.64 55.34 -8.04
N THR A 4 9.72 55.02 -7.11
CA THR A 4 9.67 53.75 -6.36
C THR A 4 8.36 53.57 -5.56
N HIS A 5 7.92 52.31 -5.45
CA HIS A 5 6.96 51.68 -4.54
C HIS A 5 7.01 52.16 -3.07
N VAL A 6 5.85 52.15 -2.39
CA VAL A 6 5.68 51.51 -1.06
C VAL A 6 4.27 50.93 -0.94
N GLU A 7 4.21 49.78 -0.28
CA GLU A 7 3.22 48.71 -0.40
C GLU A 7 1.93 48.89 0.40
N ASN A 8 0.93 48.19 -0.12
CA ASN A 8 -0.33 47.81 0.50
C ASN A 8 -0.09 46.61 1.44
N THR A 9 -0.75 46.54 2.59
CA THR A 9 -1.45 45.32 3.09
C THR A 9 -1.92 45.50 4.53
N GLN A 10 -3.21 45.80 4.68
CA GLN A 10 -3.98 45.52 5.89
C GLN A 10 -4.34 44.03 5.93
N THR A 11 -4.00 43.44 7.08
CA THR A 11 -4.39 42.17 7.68
C THR A 11 -5.69 41.54 7.16
N MET A 12 -5.58 40.41 6.47
CA MET A 12 -6.63 39.38 6.45
C MET A 12 -6.06 38.07 7.00
N LYS A 13 -6.76 37.53 7.99
CA LYS A 13 -6.55 36.19 8.55
C LYS A 13 -7.11 35.17 7.54
N GLU A 14 -6.27 34.33 6.97
CA GLU A 14 -6.67 33.07 6.33
C GLU A 14 -5.85 31.97 7.00
N GLN A 15 -6.43 31.27 7.97
CA GLN A 15 -6.94 29.90 7.74
C GLN A 15 -5.89 29.04 7.04
N GLY A 16 -5.04 28.40 7.84
CA GLY A 16 -4.07 27.42 7.35
C GLY A 16 -4.79 26.33 6.55
N GLN A 17 -4.34 26.15 5.32
CA GLN A 17 -4.90 25.21 4.36
C GLN A 17 -4.82 23.77 4.91
N PRO A 18 -5.95 23.04 5.02
CA PRO A 18 -5.96 21.65 5.49
C PRO A 18 -5.52 20.62 4.42
N GLY A 19 -4.87 21.05 3.33
CA GLY A 19 -4.64 20.21 2.15
C GLY A 19 -3.22 19.66 1.96
N GLN A 20 -2.21 20.16 2.69
CA GLN A 20 -0.82 19.69 2.49
C GLN A 20 -0.45 18.50 3.38
N HIS A 21 -1.06 18.36 4.56
CA HIS A 21 -0.75 17.25 5.48
C HIS A 21 -1.37 15.91 5.04
N LEU A 22 -2.45 15.94 4.25
CA LEU A 22 -3.16 14.75 3.79
C LEU A 22 -2.44 14.01 2.64
N ILE A 23 -1.44 14.63 2.00
CA ILE A 23 -0.66 14.01 0.90
C ILE A 23 0.58 13.27 1.45
N ASP A 24 1.10 13.69 2.61
CA ASP A 24 2.29 13.08 3.22
C ASP A 24 1.98 11.71 3.89
N ASP A 25 0.76 11.51 4.39
CA ASP A 25 0.36 10.26 5.07
C ASP A 25 0.04 9.11 4.11
N ASP A 26 -0.55 9.40 2.94
CA ASP A 26 -0.87 8.39 1.91
C ASP A 26 0.38 7.92 1.14
N TYR A 27 1.38 8.81 1.03
CA TYR A 27 2.69 8.48 0.45
C TYR A 27 3.50 7.52 1.33
N ASN A 28 3.51 7.72 2.65
CA ASN A 28 4.24 6.86 3.59
C ASN A 28 3.73 5.41 3.61
N PHE A 29 2.48 5.17 3.20
CA PHE A 29 1.87 3.84 3.17
C PHE A 29 2.40 2.94 2.04
N HIS A 30 2.80 3.50 0.90
CA HIS A 30 3.36 2.73 -0.24
C HIS A 30 4.88 2.80 -0.34
N ASP A 31 5.49 3.76 0.35
CA ASP A 31 6.93 4.00 0.31
C ASP A 31 7.75 2.77 0.77
N ALA A 32 7.24 1.98 1.72
CA ALA A 32 7.94 0.78 2.19
C ALA A 32 8.11 -0.30 1.10
N SER A 33 7.07 -0.58 0.31
CA SER A 33 7.14 -1.59 -0.76
C SER A 33 7.98 -1.09 -1.94
N PHE A 34 7.87 0.20 -2.29
CA PHE A 34 8.71 0.84 -3.30
C PHE A 34 10.19 0.83 -2.92
N ARG A 35 10.54 1.20 -1.67
CA ARG A 35 11.91 1.09 -1.16
C ARG A 35 12.41 -0.34 -1.18
N ARG A 36 11.56 -1.32 -0.85
CA ARG A 36 11.94 -2.74 -0.89
C ARG A 36 12.21 -3.22 -2.32
N HIS A 37 11.36 -2.88 -3.27
CA HIS A 37 11.58 -3.20 -4.69
C HIS A 37 12.88 -2.56 -5.19
N TYR A 38 13.11 -1.30 -4.83
CA TYR A 38 14.36 -0.61 -5.13
C TYR A 38 15.57 -1.32 -4.51
N GLN A 39 15.50 -1.70 -3.23
CA GLN A 39 16.61 -2.39 -2.56
C GLN A 39 16.95 -3.74 -3.21
N LEU A 40 15.97 -4.44 -3.75
CA LEU A 40 16.17 -5.75 -4.37
C LEU A 40 16.70 -5.64 -5.80
N ASN A 41 16.25 -4.65 -6.57
CA ASN A 41 16.50 -4.58 -8.01
C ASN A 41 17.50 -3.48 -8.41
N TYR A 42 17.59 -2.40 -7.64
CA TYR A 42 18.30 -1.19 -8.05
C TYR A 42 19.32 -0.68 -7.03
N ARG A 43 19.48 -1.31 -5.86
CA ARG A 43 20.47 -0.87 -4.86
C ARG A 43 21.90 -0.75 -5.41
N ASP A 44 22.24 -1.62 -6.36
CA ASP A 44 23.58 -1.72 -6.95
C ASP A 44 23.69 -0.89 -8.24
N SER A 45 22.63 -0.17 -8.63
CA SER A 45 22.59 0.69 -9.82
C SER A 45 23.38 1.98 -9.66
N GLY A 46 23.70 2.38 -8.42
CA GLY A 46 24.35 3.65 -8.10
C GLY A 46 23.44 4.89 -8.23
N ARG A 47 22.14 4.70 -8.50
CA ARG A 47 21.14 5.78 -8.56
C ARG A 47 20.36 5.84 -7.26
N ASP A 48 20.08 7.05 -6.78
CA ASP A 48 19.35 7.25 -5.53
C ASP A 48 17.85 6.91 -5.65
N TYR A 49 17.26 6.42 -4.57
CA TYR A 49 15.85 6.09 -4.51
C TYR A 49 14.97 7.34 -4.66
N GLU A 50 15.19 8.37 -3.84
CA GLU A 50 14.32 9.55 -3.79
C GLU A 50 14.41 10.36 -5.08
N GLU A 51 15.62 10.53 -5.59
CA GLU A 51 15.85 11.40 -6.73
C GLU A 51 15.49 10.72 -8.06
N PHE A 52 15.68 9.41 -8.18
CA PHE A 52 15.56 8.72 -9.46
C PHE A 52 14.34 7.82 -9.56
N TYR A 53 14.08 6.98 -8.56
CA TYR A 53 13.06 5.93 -8.67
C TYR A 53 11.73 6.29 -8.00
N ALA A 54 11.72 7.09 -6.94
CA ALA A 54 10.50 7.52 -6.25
C ALA A 54 9.49 8.21 -7.21
N PRO A 55 9.90 9.10 -8.13
CA PRO A 55 8.98 9.69 -9.10
C PRO A 55 8.35 8.63 -10.02
N ALA A 56 9.09 7.59 -10.39
CA ALA A 56 8.61 6.51 -11.26
C ALA A 56 7.56 5.65 -10.56
N TYR A 57 7.79 5.28 -9.29
CA TYR A 57 6.81 4.56 -8.49
C TYR A 57 5.52 5.36 -8.28
N ARG A 58 5.65 6.64 -7.92
CA ARG A 58 4.50 7.56 -7.77
C ARG A 58 3.70 7.69 -9.06
N PHE A 59 4.39 7.79 -10.20
CA PHE A 59 3.74 7.88 -11.49
C PHE A 59 2.99 6.60 -11.85
N GLY A 60 3.58 5.43 -11.58
CA GLY A 60 2.91 4.14 -11.71
C GLY A 60 1.63 4.08 -10.90
N TYR A 61 1.70 4.48 -9.62
CA TYR A 61 0.54 4.54 -8.73
C TYR A 61 -0.57 5.45 -9.27
N GLN A 62 -0.26 6.66 -9.73
CA GLN A 62 -1.25 7.56 -10.32
C GLN A 62 -1.93 6.97 -11.57
N LEU A 63 -1.17 6.20 -12.37
CA LEU A 63 -1.73 5.53 -13.54
C LEU A 63 -2.73 4.43 -13.15
N SER A 64 -2.58 3.78 -11.99
CA SER A 64 -3.47 2.70 -11.58
C SER A 64 -4.83 3.23 -11.15
N GLU A 65 -4.86 4.38 -10.47
CA GLU A 65 -6.10 5.09 -10.12
C GLU A 65 -6.90 5.49 -11.37
N GLN A 66 -6.20 6.00 -12.39
CA GLN A 66 -6.82 6.50 -13.62
C GLN A 66 -7.23 5.38 -14.59
N ASN A 67 -6.58 4.21 -14.49
CA ASN A 67 -6.71 3.10 -15.44
C ASN A 67 -6.99 1.77 -14.73
N ALA A 68 -7.83 1.82 -13.69
CA ALA A 68 -8.16 0.71 -12.80
C ALA A 68 -8.55 -0.62 -13.51
N ASN A 69 -9.14 -0.53 -14.70
CA ASN A 69 -9.65 -1.68 -15.47
C ASN A 69 -8.86 -1.96 -16.77
N ALA A 70 -7.80 -1.21 -17.06
CA ALA A 70 -7.01 -1.38 -18.30
C ALA A 70 -5.93 -2.46 -18.14
N SER A 71 -5.44 -3.04 -19.25
CA SER A 71 -4.23 -3.88 -19.21
C SER A 71 -2.96 -3.02 -19.20
N TRP A 72 -1.84 -3.59 -18.72
CA TRP A 72 -0.56 -2.86 -18.72
C TRP A 72 -0.16 -2.46 -20.14
N GLU A 73 -0.34 -3.35 -21.11
CA GLU A 73 0.00 -3.10 -22.52
C GLU A 73 -0.74 -1.89 -23.10
N GLN A 74 -1.97 -1.62 -22.65
CA GLN A 74 -2.74 -0.44 -23.06
C GLN A 74 -2.22 0.84 -22.38
N VAL A 75 -1.82 0.73 -21.11
CA VAL A 75 -1.34 1.85 -20.31
C VAL A 75 0.10 2.24 -20.68
N GLU A 76 0.95 1.26 -20.98
CA GLU A 76 2.40 1.42 -21.17
C GLU A 76 2.76 2.43 -22.26
N GLN A 77 2.11 2.38 -23.43
CA GLN A 77 2.40 3.33 -24.52
C GLN A 77 2.04 4.78 -24.15
N GLN A 78 0.94 4.95 -23.42
CA GLN A 78 0.53 6.26 -22.91
C GLN A 78 1.46 6.74 -21.79
N ALA A 79 1.81 5.84 -20.88
CA ALA A 79 2.72 6.09 -19.77
C ALA A 79 4.11 6.51 -20.27
N GLN A 80 4.67 5.81 -21.25
CA GLN A 80 5.95 6.15 -21.87
C GLN A 80 5.93 7.56 -22.48
N SER A 81 4.88 7.86 -23.25
CA SER A 81 4.73 9.17 -23.91
C SER A 81 4.62 10.29 -22.88
N HIS A 82 3.84 10.07 -21.81
CA HIS A 82 3.62 11.06 -20.77
C HIS A 82 4.85 11.24 -19.87
N TRP A 83 5.56 10.15 -19.56
CA TRP A 83 6.81 10.19 -18.81
C TRP A 83 7.86 11.05 -19.53
N ALA A 84 8.02 10.85 -20.85
CA ALA A 84 8.98 11.58 -21.66
C ALA A 84 8.71 13.10 -21.72
N THR A 85 7.48 13.56 -21.46
CA THR A 85 7.18 15.01 -21.42
C THR A 85 7.50 15.64 -20.07
N MET A 86 7.56 14.86 -19.00
CA MET A 86 7.72 15.35 -17.62
C MET A 86 9.11 15.08 -17.04
N HIS A 87 9.81 14.05 -17.51
CA HIS A 87 11.05 13.57 -16.93
C HIS A 87 12.16 13.44 -17.97
N VAL A 88 13.39 13.75 -17.54
CA VAL A 88 14.60 13.69 -18.39
C VAL A 88 15.17 12.27 -18.47
N SER A 89 14.86 11.40 -17.49
CA SER A 89 15.28 9.99 -17.46
C SER A 89 14.65 9.18 -18.59
N ASN A 90 15.41 8.25 -19.17
CA ASN A 90 14.90 7.34 -20.19
C ASN A 90 13.82 6.44 -19.62
N TRP A 91 12.78 6.16 -20.42
CA TRP A 91 11.71 5.24 -20.05
C TRP A 91 12.26 3.87 -19.66
N ASP A 92 13.19 3.31 -20.44
CA ASP A 92 13.75 1.97 -20.17
C ASP A 92 14.45 1.85 -18.81
N ASP A 93 14.97 2.97 -18.27
CA ASP A 93 15.61 2.99 -16.94
C ASP A 93 14.60 2.90 -15.78
N VAL A 94 13.32 3.24 -16.04
CA VAL A 94 12.29 3.39 -15.01
C VAL A 94 11.02 2.59 -15.26
N ALA A 95 10.84 2.02 -16.46
CA ALA A 95 9.61 1.36 -16.90
C ALA A 95 9.17 0.25 -15.94
N ASP A 96 10.13 -0.49 -15.40
CA ASP A 96 9.90 -1.54 -14.42
C ASP A 96 9.42 -0.97 -13.07
N ALA A 97 9.98 0.16 -12.61
CA ALA A 97 9.51 0.85 -11.41
C ALA A 97 8.11 1.46 -11.60
N VAL A 98 7.82 2.05 -12.76
CA VAL A 98 6.48 2.56 -13.11
C VAL A 98 5.48 1.40 -13.18
N ARG A 99 5.85 0.30 -13.82
CA ARG A 99 5.02 -0.91 -13.89
C ARG A 99 4.76 -1.46 -12.50
N TYR A 100 5.77 -1.51 -11.64
CA TYR A 100 5.63 -1.94 -10.26
C TYR A 100 4.65 -1.02 -9.52
N GLY A 101 4.83 0.30 -9.57
CA GLY A 101 3.89 1.26 -8.96
C GLY A 101 2.44 1.12 -9.45
N TRP A 102 2.25 0.86 -10.74
CA TRP A 102 0.93 0.65 -11.35
C TRP A 102 0.30 -0.70 -10.97
N THR A 103 1.13 -1.73 -10.87
CA THR A 103 0.66 -3.07 -10.50
C THR A 103 0.42 -3.14 -9.01
N GLU A 104 1.16 -2.40 -8.17
CA GLU A 104 1.13 -2.44 -6.71
C GLU A 104 -0.24 -2.10 -6.10
N GLU A 105 -1.08 -1.28 -6.73
CA GLU A 105 -2.49 -1.12 -6.33
C GLU A 105 -3.35 -2.33 -6.73
N ARG A 106 -2.99 -2.98 -7.84
CA ARG A 106 -3.70 -4.14 -8.41
C ARG A 106 -3.16 -5.48 -7.89
N ASN A 107 -2.08 -5.45 -7.13
CA ASN A 107 -1.33 -6.61 -6.68
C ASN A 107 -1.54 -6.79 -5.17
N PRO A 108 -2.21 -7.86 -4.73
CA PRO A 108 -2.35 -8.18 -3.32
C PRO A 108 -1.01 -8.49 -2.62
N ASP A 109 0.12 -8.49 -3.36
CA ASP A 109 1.48 -8.55 -2.81
C ASP A 109 1.77 -7.45 -1.75
N LYS A 110 0.96 -6.37 -1.67
CA LYS A 110 0.96 -5.40 -0.57
C LYS A 110 0.87 -6.00 0.82
N LEU A 111 0.22 -7.16 0.99
CA LEU A 111 0.22 -7.80 2.30
C LEU A 111 1.19 -9.00 2.42
N ARG A 112 2.06 -9.24 1.42
CA ARG A 112 3.21 -10.17 1.52
C ARG A 112 4.45 -9.53 2.14
N ALA A 113 4.54 -8.19 2.17
CA ALA A 113 5.70 -7.48 2.71
C ALA A 113 5.86 -7.63 4.24
N HIS A 114 4.88 -8.22 4.93
CA HIS A 114 4.92 -8.52 6.35
C HIS A 114 5.13 -10.00 6.69
N HIS A 115 5.86 -10.75 5.85
CA HIS A 115 6.38 -12.06 6.23
C HIS A 115 7.43 -11.90 7.34
N ASP A 116 6.95 -11.61 8.55
CA ASP A 116 7.73 -11.72 9.77
C ASP A 116 7.84 -13.20 10.15
N SER A 117 8.87 -13.56 10.90
CA SER A 117 9.18 -14.95 11.30
C SER A 117 8.00 -15.69 11.94
N GLY A 118 7.09 -14.97 12.61
CA GLY A 118 5.87 -15.51 13.21
C GLY A 118 4.77 -15.93 12.23
N PHE A 119 4.74 -15.35 11.02
CA PHE A 119 3.76 -15.72 9.99
C PHE A 119 4.00 -17.14 9.47
N GLU A 120 5.25 -17.50 9.17
CA GLU A 120 5.58 -18.84 8.65
C GLU A 120 5.27 -19.95 9.67
N GLU A 121 5.40 -19.66 10.97
CA GLU A 121 5.00 -20.59 12.03
C GLU A 121 3.48 -20.78 12.10
N ALA A 122 2.70 -19.74 11.77
CA ALA A 122 1.24 -19.73 11.79
C ALA A 122 0.61 -20.18 10.48
N ARG A 123 1.37 -20.18 9.38
CA ARG A 123 0.93 -20.53 8.02
C ARG A 123 0.15 -21.85 7.94
N PRO A 124 0.53 -22.97 8.59
CA PRO A 124 -0.26 -24.19 8.53
C PRO A 124 -1.69 -24.05 9.09
N ALA A 125 -1.90 -23.19 10.09
CA ALA A 125 -3.22 -22.89 10.62
C ALA A 125 -4.06 -22.09 9.60
N PHE A 126 -3.43 -21.15 8.89
CA PHE A 126 -4.08 -20.34 7.85
C PHE A 126 -4.46 -21.18 6.63
N GLU A 127 -3.59 -22.08 6.18
CA GLU A 127 -3.87 -23.02 5.09
C GLU A 127 -5.05 -23.92 5.44
N ASN A 128 -5.10 -24.42 6.67
CA ASN A 128 -6.22 -25.21 7.16
C ASN A 128 -7.53 -24.40 7.17
N HIS A 129 -7.52 -23.19 7.74
CA HIS A 129 -8.70 -22.32 7.75
C HIS A 129 -9.18 -21.97 6.33
N PHE A 130 -8.26 -21.67 5.41
CA PHE A 130 -8.59 -21.42 4.02
C PHE A 130 -9.27 -22.64 3.39
N SER A 131 -8.69 -23.83 3.54
CA SER A 131 -9.26 -25.06 2.97
C SER A 131 -10.64 -25.39 3.53
N THR A 132 -10.90 -25.13 4.81
CA THR A 132 -12.19 -25.46 5.44
C THR A 132 -13.28 -24.43 5.21
N THR A 133 -12.91 -23.15 5.07
CA THR A 133 -13.86 -22.02 5.14
C THR A 133 -13.96 -21.25 3.82
N LEU A 134 -12.87 -21.20 3.04
CA LEU A 134 -12.70 -20.28 1.91
C LEU A 134 -12.35 -21.00 0.58
N ASP A 135 -12.23 -22.32 0.53
CA ASP A 135 -11.88 -23.03 -0.71
C ASP A 135 -12.98 -22.89 -1.80
N GLY A 136 -14.23 -22.67 -1.38
CA GLY A 136 -15.40 -22.58 -2.26
C GLY A 136 -15.53 -21.30 -3.09
N ILE A 137 -14.71 -20.27 -2.84
CA ILE A 137 -14.79 -18.98 -3.55
C ILE A 137 -13.97 -18.92 -4.84
N GLY A 138 -13.40 -20.06 -5.28
CA GLY A 138 -12.77 -20.18 -6.61
C GLY A 138 -11.43 -19.44 -6.73
N THR A 139 -10.72 -19.27 -5.62
CA THR A 139 -9.41 -18.61 -5.53
C THR A 139 -8.39 -19.52 -4.85
N SER A 140 -7.13 -19.10 -4.81
CA SER A 140 -6.05 -19.84 -4.17
C SER A 140 -5.72 -19.28 -2.79
N PHE A 141 -5.15 -20.12 -1.92
CA PHE A 141 -4.62 -19.68 -0.62
C PHE A 141 -3.66 -18.49 -0.77
N GLU A 142 -2.83 -18.48 -1.82
CA GLU A 142 -1.86 -17.42 -2.10
C GLU A 142 -2.51 -16.04 -2.28
N THR A 143 -3.78 -15.98 -2.69
CA THR A 143 -4.54 -14.73 -2.76
C THR A 143 -4.94 -14.20 -1.37
N PHE A 144 -5.04 -15.09 -0.39
CA PHE A 144 -5.43 -14.79 0.99
C PHE A 144 -4.25 -14.71 1.97
N VAL A 145 -3.07 -15.26 1.63
CA VAL A 145 -1.81 -15.06 2.37
C VAL A 145 -1.67 -13.62 2.85
N PRO A 146 -1.90 -12.63 1.97
CA PRO A 146 -1.78 -11.25 2.37
C PRO A 146 -2.82 -10.85 3.46
N VAL A 147 -4.07 -11.26 3.30
CA VAL A 147 -5.16 -10.96 4.22
C VAL A 147 -4.88 -11.55 5.62
N TYR A 148 -4.33 -12.76 5.67
CA TYR A 148 -3.87 -13.36 6.93
C TYR A 148 -2.70 -12.57 7.54
N SER A 149 -1.73 -12.12 6.75
CA SER A 149 -0.63 -11.30 7.26
C SER A 149 -1.14 -10.03 7.93
N TYR A 150 -2.13 -9.36 7.34
CA TYR A 150 -2.73 -8.15 7.92
C TYR A 150 -3.34 -8.40 9.31
N GLY A 151 -4.19 -9.42 9.44
CA GLY A 151 -4.76 -9.79 10.73
C GLY A 151 -3.70 -10.19 11.76
N TYR A 152 -2.64 -10.87 11.32
CA TYR A 152 -1.54 -11.27 12.19
C TYR A 152 -0.78 -10.06 12.74
N ASN A 153 -0.47 -9.09 11.88
CA ASN A 153 0.25 -7.87 12.27
C ASN A 153 -0.56 -7.02 13.26
N LEU A 154 -1.85 -6.86 13.00
CA LEU A 154 -2.77 -6.14 13.89
C LEU A 154 -2.71 -6.71 15.32
N ALA A 155 -2.60 -8.02 15.47
CA ALA A 155 -2.56 -8.68 16.77
C ALA A 155 -1.22 -8.55 17.50
N VAL A 156 -0.10 -8.40 16.78
CA VAL A 156 1.23 -8.20 17.39
C VAL A 156 1.54 -6.73 17.65
N GLU A 157 0.77 -5.81 17.09
CA GLU A 157 0.91 -4.39 17.32
C GLU A 157 0.58 -3.99 18.78
N PRO A 158 1.46 -3.23 19.46
CA PRO A 158 1.25 -2.86 20.87
C PRO A 158 -0.04 -2.06 21.12
N ALA A 159 -0.52 -1.29 20.13
CA ALA A 159 -1.75 -0.51 20.23
C ALA A 159 -3.02 -1.38 20.41
N TYR A 160 -2.91 -2.66 20.06
CA TYR A 160 -4.02 -3.60 19.94
C TYR A 160 -3.95 -4.74 20.96
N GLY A 161 -2.83 -4.89 21.70
CA GLY A 161 -2.54 -6.07 22.52
C GLY A 161 -3.54 -6.43 23.63
N GLU A 162 -4.18 -5.44 24.26
CA GLU A 162 -5.18 -5.67 25.33
C GLU A 162 -6.64 -5.69 24.84
N ARG A 163 -6.90 -5.36 23.58
CA ARG A 163 -8.26 -5.20 23.04
C ARG A 163 -8.83 -6.52 22.54
N THR A 164 -10.14 -6.72 22.56
CA THR A 164 -10.77 -7.91 21.96
C THR A 164 -11.06 -7.69 20.47
N TRP A 165 -11.25 -8.76 19.69
CA TRP A 165 -11.65 -8.63 18.28
C TRP A 165 -12.92 -7.77 18.13
N ALA A 166 -13.92 -7.97 19.00
CA ALA A 166 -15.16 -7.19 18.98
C ALA A 166 -14.93 -5.68 19.19
N ASP A 167 -13.88 -5.28 19.90
CA ASP A 167 -13.56 -3.87 20.16
C ASP A 167 -12.77 -3.23 19.01
N VAL A 168 -11.99 -4.01 18.26
CA VAL A 168 -11.13 -3.51 17.17
C VAL A 168 -11.78 -3.64 15.81
N GLU A 169 -12.68 -4.60 15.64
CA GLU A 169 -13.28 -4.93 14.35
C GLU A 169 -13.92 -3.73 13.63
N PRO A 170 -14.69 -2.84 14.28
CA PRO A 170 -15.25 -1.67 13.59
C PRO A 170 -14.18 -0.69 13.09
N GLU A 171 -13.07 -0.58 13.83
CA GLU A 171 -11.92 0.27 13.47
C GLU A 171 -11.14 -0.35 12.31
N VAL A 172 -10.86 -1.65 12.40
CA VAL A 172 -10.19 -2.43 11.36
C VAL A 172 -11.02 -2.44 10.07
N GLN A 173 -12.34 -2.61 10.17
CA GLN A 173 -13.24 -2.50 9.02
C GLN A 173 -13.17 -1.11 8.40
N ALA A 174 -13.25 -0.04 9.19
CA ALA A 174 -13.17 1.32 8.68
C ALA A 174 -11.83 1.61 8.01
N MET A 175 -10.73 1.10 8.58
CA MET A 175 -9.40 1.19 7.96
C MET A 175 -9.36 0.41 6.64
N TRP A 176 -9.86 -0.82 6.63
CA TRP A 176 -9.92 -1.67 5.45
C TRP A 176 -10.73 -1.02 4.33
N GLU A 177 -11.93 -0.55 4.62
CA GLU A 177 -12.81 0.08 3.63
C GLU A 177 -12.21 1.39 3.09
N ARG A 178 -11.48 2.13 3.93
CA ARG A 178 -10.74 3.32 3.52
C ARG A 178 -9.54 2.97 2.64
N GLU A 179 -8.79 1.93 2.98
CA GLU A 179 -7.55 1.54 2.29
C GLU A 179 -7.82 0.82 0.97
N TYR A 180 -8.84 -0.03 0.93
CA TYR A 180 -9.08 -0.95 -0.17
C TYR A 180 -10.29 -0.58 -1.04
N HIS A 181 -11.09 0.41 -0.62
CA HIS A 181 -12.30 0.90 -1.28
C HIS A 181 -13.21 -0.25 -1.77
N SER A 182 -14.19 0.02 -2.64
CA SER A 182 -15.15 -0.97 -3.17
C SER A 182 -14.52 -2.09 -4.03
N ARG A 183 -13.20 -2.30 -4.00
CA ARG A 183 -12.49 -3.37 -4.69
C ARG A 183 -12.39 -4.64 -3.87
N PHE A 184 -12.26 -4.53 -2.55
CA PHE A 184 -12.13 -5.68 -1.64
C PHE A 184 -13.16 -5.58 -0.53
N MET A 185 -14.32 -6.22 -0.74
CA MET A 185 -15.43 -6.16 0.22
C MET A 185 -14.99 -6.74 1.57
N TRP A 186 -15.13 -5.95 2.63
CA TRP A 186 -14.77 -6.37 3.99
C TRP A 186 -15.32 -7.75 4.35
N GLU A 187 -16.59 -8.02 4.03
CA GLU A 187 -17.26 -9.28 4.35
C GLU A 187 -16.58 -10.52 3.75
N ASP A 188 -15.95 -10.40 2.58
CA ASP A 188 -15.25 -11.51 1.92
C ASP A 188 -13.92 -11.86 2.61
N TYR A 189 -13.33 -10.89 3.33
CA TYR A 189 -11.98 -10.99 3.89
C TYR A 189 -11.95 -11.02 5.43
N ARG A 190 -13.02 -10.54 6.07
CA ARG A 190 -13.19 -10.47 7.54
C ARG A 190 -12.81 -11.76 8.25
N SER A 191 -13.28 -12.90 7.74
CA SER A 191 -13.01 -14.21 8.37
C SER A 191 -11.53 -14.56 8.38
N ALA A 192 -10.79 -14.21 7.34
CA ALA A 192 -9.35 -14.48 7.28
C ALA A 192 -8.56 -13.53 8.18
N VAL A 193 -8.93 -12.24 8.21
CA VAL A 193 -8.32 -11.23 9.10
C VAL A 193 -8.52 -11.62 10.57
N GLN A 194 -9.76 -11.94 10.96
CA GLN A 194 -10.07 -12.36 12.33
C GLN A 194 -9.31 -13.63 12.73
N HIS A 195 -9.27 -14.64 11.85
CA HIS A 195 -8.58 -15.90 12.16
C HIS A 195 -7.08 -15.68 12.38
N ALA A 196 -6.43 -14.85 11.57
CA ALA A 196 -5.03 -14.52 11.76
C ALA A 196 -4.75 -13.76 13.06
N TRP A 197 -5.64 -12.83 13.41
CA TRP A 197 -5.55 -12.11 14.68
C TRP A 197 -5.64 -13.07 15.87
N ASP A 198 -6.61 -13.97 15.88
CA ASP A 198 -6.81 -14.93 16.97
C ASP A 198 -5.61 -15.88 17.09
N GLU A 199 -5.07 -16.35 15.97
CA GLU A 199 -3.91 -17.24 15.93
C GLU A 199 -2.65 -16.57 16.49
N ALA A 200 -2.38 -15.32 16.10
CA ALA A 200 -1.25 -14.54 16.62
C ALA A 200 -1.32 -14.39 18.15
N ARG A 201 -2.52 -14.11 18.68
CA ARG A 201 -2.73 -13.92 20.13
C ARG A 201 -2.65 -15.22 20.92
N ASN A 202 -3.20 -16.30 20.40
CA ASN A 202 -3.08 -17.61 21.05
C ASN A 202 -1.63 -18.06 21.16
N ARG A 203 -0.80 -17.70 20.18
CA ARG A 203 0.64 -18.00 20.18
C ARG A 203 1.41 -17.11 21.13
N SER A 204 1.10 -15.82 21.23
CA SER A 204 1.75 -14.93 22.19
C SER A 204 1.38 -15.24 23.64
N ALA A 205 0.17 -15.75 23.90
CA ALA A 205 -0.26 -16.21 25.23
C ALA A 205 0.37 -17.53 25.68
N ASN A 206 0.87 -18.36 24.75
CA ASN A 206 1.45 -19.68 25.04
C ASN A 206 2.98 -19.70 25.05
N ARG A 207 3.65 -18.54 24.97
CA ARG A 207 5.11 -18.38 25.14
C ARG A 207 5.44 -17.95 26.57
#